data_AF-A0AA41VPD2-F1
#
_entry.id   AF-A0AA41VPD2-F1
#
_cell.length_a   1.000
_cell.length_b   1.000
_cell.length_c   1.000
_cell.angle_alpha   90.00
_cell.angle_beta   90.00
_cell.angle_gamma   90.00
#
_symmetry.space_group_name_H-M   'P 1'
#
loop_
_entity.id
_entity.type
_entity.pdbx_description
1 polymer ?
#
loop_
_entity_poly.entity_id
_entity_poly.type
_entity_poly.pdbx_seq_one_letter_code
_entity_poly.pdbx_strand_id
1 'polypeptide(L)'
;MSGDAYHITQPHNDGRGAILAMSRALKQSGLHPHEVDYVNAHATSTPLGDAIEANAIKSVFPKHSSGALALSSTKGATGHLLGAAGAVEAIFAVLATYHGTAPLTLNLQQPDPVFQDGFMPLTESKEMQISAAMSNSFGFGGTNASLLFSTAPVS
;
A
#
# COMPACT_ATOMS: atom_id res chain seq x y z
N MET A 1 5.84 -4.19 11.15
CA MET A 1 6.71 -5.20 10.48
C MET A 1 6.25 -6.61 10.83
N SER A 2 6.54 -7.59 9.96
CA SER A 2 6.38 -9.03 10.17
C SER A 2 7.50 -9.81 9.46
N GLY A 3 7.69 -11.08 9.83
CA GLY A 3 8.60 -12.01 9.18
C GLY A 3 7.89 -13.34 9.00
N ASP A 4 7.77 -13.85 7.78
CA ASP A 4 7.12 -15.14 7.50
C ASP A 4 8.11 -16.27 7.16
N ALA A 5 9.37 -15.95 6.83
CA ALA A 5 10.47 -16.89 6.56
C ALA A 5 10.11 -18.02 5.58
N TYR A 6 9.15 -17.79 4.69
CA TYR A 6 8.52 -18.84 3.88
C TYR A 6 9.41 -19.33 2.74
N HIS A 7 10.00 -18.39 1.99
CA HIS A 7 10.88 -18.68 0.87
C HIS A 7 11.90 -17.55 0.71
N ILE A 8 13.07 -17.86 0.15
CA ILE A 8 14.15 -16.87 -0.03
C ILE A 8 13.74 -15.69 -0.92
N THR A 9 12.83 -15.90 -1.87
CA THR A 9 12.40 -14.88 -2.84
C THR A 9 10.89 -14.74 -3.00
N GLN A 10 10.07 -15.63 -2.42
CA GLN A 10 8.63 -15.62 -2.61
C GLN A 10 7.91 -15.27 -1.30
N PRO A 11 6.86 -14.44 -1.34
CA PRO A 11 6.00 -14.23 -0.19
C PRO A 11 5.24 -15.52 0.15
N HIS A 12 4.77 -15.63 1.40
CA HIS A 12 3.89 -16.73 1.76
C HIS A 12 2.61 -16.70 0.92
N ASN A 13 2.19 -17.86 0.38
CA ASN A 13 1.11 -17.98 -0.59
C ASN A 13 -0.25 -17.41 -0.14
N ASP A 14 -0.48 -17.31 1.17
CA ASP A 14 -1.72 -16.77 1.77
C ASP A 14 -1.62 -15.28 2.16
N GLY A 15 -0.50 -14.61 1.86
CA GLY A 15 -0.30 -13.20 2.16
C GLY A 15 -0.22 -12.84 3.65
N ARG A 16 -0.14 -13.83 4.56
CA ARG A 16 -0.14 -13.59 6.01
C ARG A 16 0.92 -12.59 6.47
N GLY A 17 2.10 -12.61 5.85
CA GLY A 17 3.17 -11.65 6.13
C GLY A 17 2.72 -10.20 5.88
N ALA A 18 2.20 -9.93 4.69
CA ALA A 18 1.67 -8.63 4.30
C ALA A 18 0.49 -8.20 5.18
N ILE A 19 -0.48 -9.09 5.41
CA ILE A 19 -1.64 -8.85 6.29
C ILE A 19 -1.17 -8.44 7.68
N LEU A 20 -0.27 -9.22 8.28
CA LEU A 20 0.24 -8.96 9.63
C LEU A 20 1.02 -7.65 9.71
N ALA A 21 1.76 -7.28 8.66
CA ALA A 21 2.48 -6.01 8.60
C ALA A 21 1.51 -4.82 8.59
N MET A 22 0.51 -4.85 7.72
CA MET A 22 -0.51 -3.79 7.62
C MET A 22 -1.37 -3.71 8.88
N SER A 23 -1.86 -4.84 9.40
CA SER A 23 -2.65 -4.86 10.64
C SER A 23 -1.87 -4.34 11.85
N ARG A 24 -0.56 -4.61 11.93
CA ARG A 24 0.30 -4.05 13.00
C ARG A 24 0.47 -2.54 12.85
N ALA A 25 0.61 -2.03 11.63
CA ALA A 25 0.71 -0.59 11.38
C ALA A 25 -0.58 0.13 11.82
N LEU A 26 -1.75 -0.39 11.44
CA LEU A 26 -3.06 0.11 11.89
C LEU A 26 -3.20 0.07 13.42
N LYS A 27 -2.85 -1.07 14.04
CA LYS A 27 -2.91 -1.21 15.50
C LYS A 27 -1.99 -0.21 16.21
N GLN A 28 -0.81 0.05 15.66
CA GLN A 28 0.15 0.98 16.24
C GLN A 28 -0.26 2.45 16.06
N SER A 29 -0.91 2.80 14.95
CA SER A 29 -1.41 4.16 14.73
C SER A 29 -2.68 4.47 15.53
N GLY A 30 -3.45 3.43 15.90
CA GLY A 30 -4.77 3.60 16.53
C GLY A 30 -5.88 3.91 15.54
N LEU A 31 -5.58 3.94 14.24
CA LEU A 31 -6.57 4.18 13.19
C LEU A 31 -7.26 2.88 12.76
N HIS A 32 -8.52 3.00 12.40
CA HIS A 32 -9.28 1.96 11.76
C HIS A 32 -8.97 1.89 10.25
N PRO A 33 -9.17 0.72 9.62
CA PRO A 33 -8.96 0.58 8.17
C PRO A 33 -9.74 1.59 7.31
N HIS A 34 -10.93 1.99 7.75
CA HIS A 34 -11.77 2.97 7.04
C HIS A 34 -11.32 4.43 7.24
N GLU A 35 -10.25 4.67 7.99
CA GLU A 35 -9.64 5.99 8.15
C GLU A 35 -8.40 6.15 7.27
N VAL A 36 -8.02 5.11 6.52
CA VAL A 36 -6.92 5.17 5.54
C VAL A 36 -7.50 5.51 4.18
N ASP A 37 -6.98 6.58 3.58
CA ASP A 37 -7.46 7.12 2.30
C ASP A 37 -6.64 6.61 1.12
N TYR A 38 -5.35 6.33 1.35
CA TYR A 38 -4.40 5.98 0.30
C TYR A 38 -3.42 4.89 0.72
N VAL A 39 -3.10 3.97 -0.20
CA VAL A 39 -2.05 2.97 -0.06
C VAL A 39 -1.08 3.08 -1.24
N ASN A 40 0.20 3.33 -0.92
CA ASN A 40 1.32 3.09 -1.83
C ASN A 40 1.77 1.63 -1.67
N ALA A 41 1.33 0.79 -2.60
CA ALA A 41 1.60 -0.65 -2.62
C ALA A 41 3.06 -0.95 -2.95
N HIS A 42 3.53 -2.13 -2.54
CA HIS A 42 4.85 -2.61 -2.90
C HIS A 42 4.92 -2.93 -4.41
N ALA A 43 3.95 -3.65 -4.96
CA ALA A 43 3.72 -3.94 -6.39
C ALA A 43 4.99 -3.93 -7.26
N THR A 44 5.66 -5.08 -7.30
CA THR A 44 6.96 -5.25 -7.99
C THR A 44 6.81 -5.64 -9.45
N SER A 45 5.58 -5.66 -9.97
CA SER A 45 5.25 -6.19 -11.30
C SER A 45 5.57 -7.69 -11.40
N THR A 46 5.48 -8.41 -10.28
CA THR A 46 5.60 -9.88 -10.25
C THR A 46 4.20 -10.48 -10.14
N PRO A 47 3.74 -11.31 -11.10
CA PRO A 47 2.34 -11.76 -11.12
C PRO A 47 1.87 -12.41 -9.82
N LEU A 48 2.71 -13.25 -9.21
CA LEU A 48 2.39 -13.89 -7.93
C LEU A 48 2.44 -12.92 -6.75
N GLY A 49 3.48 -12.07 -6.68
CA GLY A 49 3.65 -11.13 -5.57
C GLY A 49 2.57 -10.07 -5.54
N ASP A 50 2.24 -9.50 -6.70
CA ASP A 50 1.21 -8.48 -6.85
C ASP A 50 -0.19 -9.06 -6.53
N ALA A 51 -0.49 -10.28 -6.99
CA ALA A 51 -1.75 -10.94 -6.64
C ALA A 51 -1.87 -11.23 -5.13
N ILE A 52 -0.77 -11.64 -4.47
CA ILE A 52 -0.76 -11.89 -3.02
C ILE A 52 -0.94 -10.58 -2.26
N GLU A 53 -0.23 -9.51 -2.64
CA GLU A 53 -0.37 -8.20 -2.01
C GLU A 53 -1.79 -7.64 -2.20
N ALA A 54 -2.35 -7.74 -3.40
CA ALA A 54 -3.68 -7.21 -3.69
C ALA A 54 -4.78 -7.92 -2.87
N ASN A 55 -4.69 -9.24 -2.73
CA ASN A 55 -5.57 -10.00 -1.84
C ASN A 55 -5.37 -9.64 -0.36
N ALA A 56 -4.12 -9.43 0.07
CA ALA A 56 -3.82 -8.98 1.42
C ALA A 56 -4.44 -7.60 1.70
N ILE A 57 -4.29 -6.64 0.79
CA ILE A 57 -4.89 -5.30 0.90
C ILE A 57 -6.41 -5.44 1.02
N LYS A 58 -7.05 -6.20 0.13
CA LYS A 58 -8.50 -6.43 0.17
C LYS A 58 -8.98 -7.06 1.48
N SER A 59 -8.18 -7.93 2.09
CA SER A 59 -8.52 -8.57 3.36
C SER A 59 -8.42 -7.62 4.56
N VAL A 60 -7.49 -6.65 4.51
CA VAL A 60 -7.23 -5.71 5.61
C VAL A 60 -8.17 -4.50 5.54
N PHE A 61 -8.43 -4.01 4.33
CA PHE A 61 -9.26 -2.84 4.09
C PHE A 61 -10.65 -3.27 3.63
N PRO A 62 -11.68 -3.14 4.47
CA PRO A 62 -13.05 -3.44 4.06
C PRO A 62 -13.55 -2.41 3.05
N LYS A 63 -14.70 -2.70 2.45
CA LYS A 63 -15.43 -1.74 1.61
C LYS A 63 -15.65 -0.44 2.39
N HIS A 64 -15.06 0.64 1.90
CA HIS A 64 -15.22 1.98 2.48
C HIS A 64 -16.67 2.45 2.32
N SER A 65 -17.28 2.92 3.40
CA SER A 65 -18.66 3.44 3.39
C SER A 65 -18.77 4.88 2.90
N SER A 66 -17.68 5.64 2.93
CA SER A 66 -17.60 7.08 2.61
C SER A 66 -16.83 7.40 1.31
N GLY A 67 -16.30 6.39 0.62
CA GLY A 67 -15.46 6.59 -0.56
C GLY A 67 -14.82 5.30 -1.06
N ALA A 68 -13.72 5.43 -1.81
CA ALA A 68 -12.93 4.30 -2.27
C ALA A 68 -11.47 4.51 -1.86
N LEU A 69 -10.82 3.44 -1.37
CA LEU A 69 -9.40 3.45 -1.00
C LEU A 69 -8.55 3.69 -2.24
N ALA A 70 -7.81 4.79 -2.28
CA ALA A 70 -6.90 5.10 -3.37
C ALA A 70 -5.67 4.19 -3.31
N LEU A 71 -5.24 3.66 -4.46
CA LEU A 71 -4.14 2.70 -4.56
C LEU A 71 -3.21 3.07 -5.72
N SER A 72 -1.91 3.11 -5.46
CA SER A 72 -0.92 3.10 -6.54
C SER A 72 0.41 2.50 -6.11
N SER A 73 1.38 2.45 -7.01
CA SER A 73 2.76 2.09 -6.71
C SER A 73 3.75 3.05 -7.37
N THR A 74 4.66 3.56 -6.56
CA THR A 74 5.74 4.44 -7.01
C THR A 74 6.76 3.74 -7.90
N LYS A 75 6.86 2.40 -7.81
CA LYS A 75 7.82 1.63 -8.60
C LYS A 75 7.56 1.71 -10.10
N GLY A 76 6.32 1.98 -10.52
CA GLY A 76 5.99 2.20 -11.93
C GLY A 76 6.81 3.35 -12.55
N ALA A 77 7.20 4.35 -11.74
CA ALA A 77 7.98 5.50 -12.18
C ALA A 77 9.47 5.39 -11.84
N THR A 78 9.81 4.82 -10.69
CA THR A 78 11.19 4.83 -10.15
C THR A 78 11.94 3.53 -10.35
N GLY A 79 11.26 2.45 -10.74
CA GLY A 79 11.78 1.09 -10.69
C GLY A 79 11.94 0.57 -9.25
N HIS A 80 12.47 -0.64 -9.11
CA HIS A 80 12.70 -1.22 -7.79
C HIS A 80 14.09 -0.84 -7.25
N LEU A 81 14.14 0.18 -6.38
CA LEU A 81 15.38 0.73 -5.81
C LEU A 81 16.03 -0.13 -4.71
N LEU A 82 15.71 -1.43 -4.63
CA LEU A 82 16.23 -2.38 -3.66
C LEU A 82 16.23 -1.83 -2.22
N GLY A 83 17.39 -1.70 -1.59
CA GLY A 83 17.53 -1.22 -0.21
C GLY A 83 16.99 0.20 0.03
N ALA A 84 16.82 1.01 -1.02
CA ALA A 84 16.24 2.35 -0.92
C ALA A 84 14.72 2.39 -1.16
N ALA A 85 14.10 1.27 -1.59
CA ALA A 85 12.68 1.25 -1.96
C ALA A 85 11.77 1.75 -0.83
N GLY A 86 11.93 1.21 0.38
CA GLY A 86 11.09 1.59 1.52
C GLY A 86 11.16 3.08 1.89
N ALA A 87 12.34 3.69 1.79
CA ALA A 87 12.50 5.12 2.07
C ALA A 87 11.79 5.98 1.01
N VAL A 88 11.96 5.65 -0.27
CA VAL A 88 11.31 6.37 -1.36
C VAL A 88 9.78 6.20 -1.30
N GLU A 89 9.29 4.99 -1.08
CA GLU A 89 7.86 4.70 -0.94
C GLU A 89 7.22 5.48 0.21
N ALA A 90 7.92 5.58 1.35
CA ALA A 90 7.50 6.36 2.50
C ALA A 90 7.46 7.86 2.20
N ILE A 91 8.48 8.41 1.52
CA ILE A 91 8.51 9.82 1.10
C ILE A 91 7.29 10.14 0.23
N PHE A 92 6.96 9.30 -0.74
CA PHE A 92 5.79 9.52 -1.59
C PHE A 92 4.47 9.45 -0.80
N ALA A 93 4.34 8.55 0.16
CA ALA A 93 3.15 8.52 1.02
C ALA A 93 3.00 9.80 1.86
N VAL A 94 4.11 10.31 2.42
CA VAL A 94 4.12 11.59 3.15
C VAL A 94 3.78 12.75 2.20
N LEU A 95 4.38 12.82 1.01
CA LEU A 95 4.08 13.87 0.03
C LEU A 95 2.64 13.81 -0.46
N ALA A 96 2.05 12.63 -0.57
CA ALA A 96 0.64 12.48 -0.90
C ALA A 96 -0.27 13.12 0.17
N THR A 97 0.02 12.85 1.46
CA THR A 97 -0.70 13.50 2.58
C THR A 97 -0.49 15.02 2.62
N TYR A 98 0.72 15.48 2.31
CA TYR A 98 1.08 16.89 2.38
C TYR A 98 0.46 17.71 1.24
N HIS A 99 0.48 17.18 0.02
CA HIS A 99 -0.04 17.88 -1.17
C HIS A 99 -1.54 17.66 -1.40
N GLY A 100 -2.16 16.67 -0.75
CA GLY A 100 -3.54 16.29 -1.05
C GLY A 100 -3.68 15.72 -2.47
N THR A 101 -2.71 14.91 -2.89
CA THR A 101 -2.69 14.31 -4.23
C THR A 101 -2.25 12.86 -4.14
N ALA A 102 -3.11 11.95 -4.58
CA ALA A 102 -2.75 10.55 -4.75
C ALA A 102 -2.09 10.36 -6.13
N PRO A 103 -0.82 9.90 -6.21
CA PRO A 103 -0.14 9.75 -7.49
C PRO A 103 -0.65 8.52 -8.25
N LEU A 104 -0.58 8.55 -9.59
CA LEU A 104 -0.84 7.37 -10.41
C LEU A 104 0.20 6.26 -10.23
N THR A 105 -0.18 5.05 -10.64
CA THR A 105 0.78 4.00 -11.01
C THR A 105 1.14 4.18 -12.48
N LEU A 106 2.37 4.59 -12.76
CA LEU A 106 2.84 4.67 -14.15
C LEU A 106 2.88 3.26 -14.77
N ASN A 107 2.50 3.15 -16.05
CA ASN A 107 2.39 1.91 -16.82
C ASN A 107 1.25 0.97 -16.39
N LEU A 108 0.29 1.42 -15.57
CA LEU A 108 -0.92 0.66 -15.27
C LEU A 108 -2.01 0.94 -16.31
N GLN A 109 -2.35 -0.04 -17.16
CA GLN A 109 -3.48 0.08 -18.11
C GLN A 109 -4.71 -0.70 -17.66
N GLN A 110 -4.51 -1.86 -17.02
CA GLN A 110 -5.59 -2.74 -16.57
C GLN A 110 -5.36 -3.05 -15.09
N PRO A 111 -6.06 -2.35 -14.18
CA PRO A 111 -6.01 -2.68 -12.77
C PRO A 111 -6.45 -4.11 -12.47
N ASP A 112 -5.91 -4.68 -11.40
CA ASP A 112 -6.28 -6.02 -10.96
C ASP A 112 -7.78 -6.08 -10.62
N PRO A 113 -8.54 -7.05 -11.17
CA PRO A 113 -9.98 -7.18 -10.94
C PRO A 113 -10.34 -7.45 -9.47
N VAL A 114 -9.38 -7.76 -8.59
CA VAL A 114 -9.62 -7.87 -7.14
C VAL A 114 -10.07 -6.53 -6.53
N PHE A 115 -9.61 -5.41 -7.10
CA PHE A 115 -9.92 -4.04 -6.68
C PHE A 115 -11.23 -3.53 -7.30
N GLN A 116 -12.34 -4.13 -6.87
CA GLN A 116 -13.72 -3.70 -7.19
C GLN A 116 -14.41 -3.09 -5.97
N ASP A 117 -15.44 -2.28 -6.17
CA ASP A 117 -16.39 -1.85 -5.13
C ASP A 117 -15.76 -1.33 -3.83
N GLY A 118 -15.16 -0.13 -3.86
CA GLY A 118 -14.56 0.52 -2.69
C GLY A 118 -13.04 0.64 -2.74
N PHE A 119 -12.44 0.29 -3.88
CA PHE A 119 -11.04 0.51 -4.20
C PHE A 119 -10.93 1.38 -5.46
N MET A 120 -9.88 2.19 -5.52
CA MET A 120 -9.61 3.11 -6.62
C MET A 120 -8.13 2.97 -7.03
N PRO A 121 -7.79 1.96 -7.85
CA PRO A 121 -6.48 1.86 -8.45
C PRO A 121 -6.26 3.02 -9.43
N LEU A 122 -5.20 3.80 -9.22
CA LEU A 122 -4.98 5.06 -9.93
C LEU A 122 -4.17 4.85 -11.20
N THR A 123 -4.82 4.99 -12.35
CA THR A 123 -4.18 5.13 -13.67
C THR A 123 -3.85 6.59 -13.99
N GLU A 124 -4.43 7.52 -13.25
CA GLU A 124 -4.18 8.97 -13.33
C GLU A 124 -4.06 9.52 -11.90
N SER A 125 -3.23 10.56 -11.72
CA SER A 125 -3.09 11.21 -10.41
C SER A 125 -4.39 11.93 -10.07
N LYS A 126 -4.75 11.91 -8.78
CA LYS A 126 -6.01 12.48 -8.31
C LYS A 126 -5.78 13.44 -7.15
N GLU A 127 -6.25 14.66 -7.29
CA GLU A 127 -6.38 15.58 -6.16
C GLU A 127 -7.48 15.07 -5.23
N MET A 128 -7.12 14.82 -3.97
CA MET A 128 -8.03 14.37 -2.93
C MET A 128 -7.42 14.63 -1.56
N GLN A 129 -8.26 14.93 -0.57
CA GLN A 129 -7.79 14.98 0.81
C GLN A 129 -7.29 13.58 1.22
N ILE A 130 -6.06 13.51 1.72
CA ILE A 130 -5.45 12.28 2.26
C ILE A 130 -5.05 12.57 3.70
N SER A 131 -5.92 12.19 4.63
CA SER A 131 -5.69 12.32 6.07
C SER A 131 -4.80 11.21 6.59
N ALA A 132 -4.87 10.00 6.01
CA ALA A 132 -3.92 8.93 6.31
C ALA A 132 -3.52 8.13 5.07
N ALA A 133 -2.21 7.82 4.98
CA ALA A 133 -1.61 7.05 3.92
C ALA A 133 -0.78 5.89 4.47
N MET A 134 -0.91 4.71 3.85
CA MET A 134 -0.06 3.55 4.13
C MET A 134 0.97 3.34 3.02
N SER A 135 2.20 3.00 3.41
CA SER A 135 3.28 2.58 2.49
C SER A 135 3.67 1.15 2.80
N ASN A 136 3.59 0.28 1.78
CA ASN A 136 3.98 -1.13 1.87
C ASN A 136 5.36 -1.36 1.22
N SER A 137 6.24 -2.05 1.94
CA SER A 137 7.56 -2.47 1.45
C SER A 137 7.85 -3.90 1.89
N PHE A 138 7.80 -4.84 0.95
CA PHE A 138 7.88 -6.27 1.22
C PHE A 138 9.16 -6.85 0.63
N GLY A 139 10.15 -7.08 1.49
CA GLY A 139 11.46 -7.57 1.09
C GLY A 139 11.49 -9.07 0.82
N PHE A 140 12.47 -9.48 0.03
CA PHE A 140 12.86 -10.89 -0.13
C PHE A 140 13.13 -11.54 1.24
N GLY A 141 12.98 -12.86 1.31
CA GLY A 141 13.13 -13.63 2.55
C GLY A 141 11.99 -13.44 3.55
N GLY A 142 10.89 -12.80 3.15
CA GLY A 142 9.66 -12.73 3.95
C GLY A 142 9.62 -11.61 4.99
N THR A 143 10.49 -10.61 4.88
CA THR A 143 10.47 -9.43 5.77
C THR A 143 9.53 -8.38 5.22
N ASN A 144 8.38 -8.18 5.87
CA ASN A 144 7.34 -7.26 5.41
C ASN A 144 7.24 -6.05 6.33
N ALA A 145 7.24 -4.85 5.75
CA ALA A 145 7.04 -3.60 6.46
C ALA A 145 5.86 -2.83 5.87
N SER A 146 5.02 -2.30 6.75
CA SER A 146 4.01 -1.31 6.41
C SER A 146 4.19 -0.14 7.36
N LEU A 147 4.21 1.06 6.82
CA LEU A 147 4.26 2.32 7.56
C LEU A 147 2.96 3.09 7.31
N LEU A 148 2.46 3.78 8.33
CA LEU A 148 1.26 4.58 8.23
C LEU A 148 1.58 6.01 8.66
N PHE A 149 1.24 6.96 7.82
CA PHE A 149 1.42 8.39 8.03
C PHE A 149 0.06 9.06 8.07
N SER A 150 -0.13 10.00 9.00
CA SER A 150 -1.34 10.80 9.07
C SER A 150 -1.00 12.28 9.20
N THR A 151 -1.89 13.14 8.71
CA THR A 151 -1.80 14.58 9.00
C THR A 151 -1.88 14.79 10.52
N ALA A 152 -1.16 15.78 11.04
CA ALA A 152 -1.24 16.12 12.46
C ALA A 152 -2.69 16.52 12.81
N PRO A 153 -3.18 16.19 14.02
CA PRO A 153 -4.46 16.71 14.49
C PRO A 153 -4.45 18.24 14.41
N VAL A 154 -5.50 18.82 13.84
CA VAL A 154 -5.68 20.27 13.89
C VAL A 154 -6.04 20.61 15.34
N SER A 155 -5.11 21.26 16.05
CA SER A 155 -5.29 21.75 17.43
C SER A 155 -6.32 22.85 17.52
#